data_AF-A0A9J6P377-F1
#
_entry.id   AF-A0A9J6P377-F1
#
_cell.length_a   1.000
_cell.length_b   1.000
_cell.length_c   1.000
_cell.angle_alpha   90.00
_cell.angle_beta   90.00
_cell.angle_gamma   90.00
#
_symmetry.space_group_name_H-M   'P 1'
#
loop_
_entity.id
_entity.type
_entity.pdbx_description
1 polymer ?
#
loop_
_entity_poly.entity_id
_entity_poly.type
_entity_poly.pdbx_seq_one_letter_code
_entity_poly.pdbx_strand_id
1 'polypeptide(L)'
;MTKVDIISGFLGAGKTTLIRKLLKAHEDEKVVLIENEFGEIGIDGEIVEREGFQVLELSTGCICCSMKIDFFNTITTVIEQLKPERIIIEPTGIGLLSEIIDIVNKQELKGKCSVNSLITVIDSINYLEQLDGFGDFFEDQITNASILILSKTQFVNDDEIKNSISSLRELNKKAFIVKDNWDNLSHQDFKEFLNGDLMLDLDEILHLENQHNLKKGIDNVSLESEREFTEEELEKILIKLKNSLYGKVLRGKGFLKGAEQDLEFNYVNGQYVIEDSEIEGNGRMCIIGKDLDKSRIKLLFKNRLGKVKRWK
;
A
#
# COMPACT_ATOMS: atom_id res chain seq x y z
N MET A 1 -19.30 11.29 -14.82
CA MET A 1 -18.02 10.58 -14.65
C MET A 1 -17.72 10.62 -13.17
N THR A 2 -17.53 9.45 -12.54
CA THR A 2 -17.29 9.35 -11.09
C THR A 2 -15.89 9.86 -10.74
N LYS A 3 -15.78 10.73 -9.73
CA LYS A 3 -14.48 11.21 -9.23
C LYS A 3 -13.84 10.17 -8.33
N VAL A 4 -12.53 9.94 -8.45
CA VAL A 4 -11.79 9.01 -7.60
C VAL A 4 -10.73 9.76 -6.80
N ASP A 5 -10.86 9.74 -5.47
CA ASP A 5 -9.90 10.34 -4.55
C ASP A 5 -9.16 9.25 -3.80
N ILE A 6 -7.83 9.30 -3.79
CA ILE A 6 -7.00 8.30 -3.14
C ILE A 6 -6.33 8.94 -1.93
N ILE A 7 -6.59 8.38 -0.75
CA ILE A 7 -6.08 8.87 0.53
C ILE A 7 -5.06 7.87 1.07
N SER A 8 -3.79 8.13 0.81
CA SER A 8 -2.65 7.31 1.21
C SER A 8 -1.93 7.84 2.46
N GLY A 9 -0.93 7.12 2.94
CA GLY A 9 -0.16 7.46 4.14
C GLY A 9 0.15 6.22 4.98
N PHE A 10 1.17 6.34 5.82
CA PHE A 10 1.62 5.22 6.64
C PHE A 10 0.59 4.80 7.71
N LEU A 11 0.75 3.60 8.30
CA LEU A 11 -0.11 3.13 9.38
C LEU A 11 -0.04 4.11 10.57
N GLY A 12 -1.20 4.47 11.13
CA GLY A 12 -1.27 5.41 12.25
C GLY A 12 -1.04 6.88 11.89
N ALA A 13 -0.88 7.22 10.60
CA ALA A 13 -0.69 8.60 10.16
C ALA A 13 -1.93 9.50 10.34
N GLY A 14 -3.12 8.92 10.52
CA GLY A 14 -4.38 9.66 10.72
C GLY A 14 -5.32 9.69 9.51
N LYS A 15 -5.12 8.79 8.53
CA LYS A 15 -5.97 8.66 7.32
C LYS A 15 -7.46 8.57 7.63
N THR A 16 -7.87 7.63 8.49
CA THR A 16 -9.27 7.45 8.88
C THR A 16 -9.89 8.71 9.49
N THR A 17 -9.09 9.48 10.26
CA THR A 17 -9.55 10.78 10.80
C THR A 17 -9.78 11.80 9.68
N LEU A 18 -8.86 11.89 8.72
CA LEU A 18 -9.01 12.75 7.55
C LEU A 18 -10.23 12.35 6.71
N ILE A 19 -10.39 11.06 6.40
CA ILE A 19 -11.51 10.54 5.60
C ILE A 19 -12.84 10.90 6.23
N ARG A 20 -13.00 10.74 7.55
CA ARG A 20 -14.24 11.16 8.24
C ARG A 20 -14.53 12.66 8.09
N LYS A 21 -13.50 13.51 8.16
CA LYS A 21 -13.66 14.96 7.95
C LYS A 21 -14.02 15.28 6.50
N LEU A 22 -13.42 14.58 5.53
CA LEU A 22 -13.75 14.69 4.10
C LEU A 22 -15.19 14.23 3.82
N LEU A 23 -15.62 13.08 4.34
CA LEU A 23 -16.99 12.59 4.15
C LEU A 23 -18.01 13.61 4.66
N LYS A 24 -17.84 14.12 5.89
CA LYS A 24 -18.70 15.20 6.43
C LYS A 24 -18.67 16.48 5.60
N ALA A 25 -17.55 16.76 4.94
CA ALA A 25 -17.44 17.88 4.02
C ALA A 25 -18.24 17.67 2.73
N HIS A 26 -18.42 16.43 2.28
CA HIS A 26 -19.09 16.07 1.02
C HIS A 26 -20.40 15.29 1.23
N GLU A 27 -21.16 15.61 2.28
CA GLU A 27 -22.47 14.98 2.57
C GLU A 27 -23.53 15.25 1.48
N ASP A 28 -23.32 16.28 0.66
CA ASP A 28 -24.16 16.62 -0.48
C ASP A 28 -23.91 15.75 -1.73
N GLU A 29 -22.86 14.93 -1.74
CA GLU A 29 -22.51 14.03 -2.84
C GLU A 29 -22.79 12.56 -2.47
N LYS A 30 -23.18 11.74 -3.46
CA LYS A 30 -23.17 10.28 -3.26
C LYS A 30 -21.73 9.77 -3.26
N VAL A 31 -21.15 9.62 -2.06
CA VAL A 31 -19.80 9.10 -1.85
C VAL A 31 -19.82 7.60 -1.49
N VAL A 32 -18.96 6.82 -2.13
CA VAL A 32 -18.64 5.45 -1.72
C VAL A 32 -17.19 5.40 -1.22
N LEU A 33 -17.00 4.88 -0.02
CA LEU A 33 -15.67 4.65 0.55
C LEU A 33 -15.25 3.19 0.32
N ILE A 34 -14.07 2.97 -0.25
CA ILE A 34 -13.44 1.67 -0.42
C ILE A 34 -12.24 1.60 0.54
N GLU A 35 -12.38 0.85 1.63
CA GLU A 35 -11.30 0.58 2.59
C GLU A 35 -10.71 -0.80 2.32
N ASN A 36 -9.38 -0.91 2.31
CA ASN A 36 -8.67 -2.18 2.26
C ASN A 36 -8.05 -2.45 3.64
N GLU A 37 -8.75 -3.19 4.51
CA GLU A 37 -8.28 -3.56 5.85
C GLU A 37 -7.67 -4.98 5.87
N PHE A 38 -6.73 -5.21 6.80
CA PHE A 38 -6.32 -6.55 7.22
C PHE A 38 -7.07 -6.90 8.51
N GLY A 39 -8.02 -7.84 8.44
CA GLY A 39 -8.80 -8.34 9.60
C GLY A 39 -9.98 -9.23 9.19
N GLU A 40 -10.44 -10.11 10.09
CA GLU A 40 -11.61 -10.98 9.89
C GLU A 40 -12.91 -10.16 9.87
N ILE A 41 -13.31 -9.65 8.70
CA ILE A 41 -14.69 -9.27 8.41
C ILE A 41 -15.05 -9.90 7.06
N GLY A 42 -16.27 -10.46 6.98
CA GLY A 42 -16.68 -11.53 6.08
C GLY A 42 -16.62 -11.27 4.57
N ILE A 43 -16.63 -12.40 3.85
CA ILE A 43 -16.20 -12.65 2.46
C ILE A 43 -17.07 -12.02 1.36
N ASP A 44 -18.07 -11.23 1.71
CA ASP A 44 -18.91 -10.53 0.74
C ASP A 44 -19.00 -9.09 1.20
N GLY A 45 -18.47 -8.14 0.41
CA GLY A 45 -18.46 -6.72 0.74
C GLY A 45 -19.88 -6.21 1.02
N GLU A 46 -20.28 -6.25 2.28
CA GLU A 46 -21.54 -5.68 2.73
C GLU A 46 -21.43 -4.17 2.61
N ILE A 47 -22.38 -3.55 1.91
CA ILE A 47 -22.51 -2.10 1.91
C ILE A 47 -23.06 -1.73 3.28
N VAL A 48 -22.22 -1.17 4.13
CA VAL A 48 -22.61 -0.71 5.46
C VAL A 48 -22.84 0.80 5.39
N GLU A 49 -24.01 1.24 5.82
CA GLU A 49 -24.27 2.68 5.99
C GLU A 49 -23.64 3.14 7.32
N ARG A 50 -22.59 3.94 7.25
CA ARG A 50 -21.93 4.54 8.43
C ARG A 50 -22.00 6.06 8.34
N GLU A 51 -22.58 6.69 9.35
CA GLU A 51 -22.71 8.15 9.44
C GLU A 51 -23.38 8.82 8.21
N GLY A 52 -24.28 8.11 7.51
CA GLY A 52 -24.97 8.61 6.30
C GLY A 52 -24.24 8.33 4.98
N PHE A 53 -23.11 7.62 5.02
CA PHE A 53 -22.31 7.26 3.85
C PHE A 53 -22.37 5.77 3.54
N GLN A 54 -22.35 5.41 2.26
CA GLN A 54 -22.23 4.02 1.83
C GLN A 54 -20.76 3.60 1.88
N VAL A 55 -20.41 2.79 2.88
CA VAL A 55 -19.06 2.24 3.02
C VAL A 55 -19.06 0.83 2.45
N LEU A 56 -18.12 0.55 1.56
CA LEU A 56 -17.86 -0.79 1.04
C LEU A 56 -16.50 -1.24 1.58
N GLU A 57 -16.54 -2.14 2.56
CA GLU A 57 -15.32 -2.75 3.11
C GLU A 57 -14.86 -3.89 2.18
N LEU A 58 -13.57 -3.91 1.83
CA LEU A 58 -12.97 -5.02 1.10
C LEU A 58 -12.36 -6.02 2.07
N SER A 59 -13.05 -7.14 2.26
CA SER A 59 -12.48 -8.33 2.89
C SER A 59 -11.62 -9.07 1.87
N THR A 60 -10.32 -9.21 2.12
CA THR A 60 -9.48 -10.08 1.29
C THR A 60 -9.77 -11.55 1.61
N GLY A 61 -10.74 -12.16 0.90
CA GLY A 61 -10.81 -13.62 0.74
C GLY A 61 -9.72 -14.09 -0.22
N CYS A 62 -9.03 -15.17 0.13
CA CYS A 62 -7.85 -15.70 -0.57
C CYS A 62 -8.01 -15.88 -2.10
N ILE A 63 -6.96 -15.56 -2.88
CA ILE A 63 -6.09 -16.50 -3.63
C ILE A 63 -5.23 -15.73 -4.66
N CYS A 64 -3.94 -16.06 -4.68
CA CYS A 64 -2.90 -15.72 -5.66
C CYS A 64 -3.23 -14.70 -6.79
N CYS A 65 -2.50 -13.59 -6.84
CA CYS A 65 -2.48 -12.65 -7.98
C CYS A 65 -3.74 -11.78 -8.18
N SER A 66 -4.74 -11.88 -7.31
CA SER A 66 -6.06 -11.30 -7.49
C SER A 66 -6.18 -9.83 -7.06
N MET A 67 -5.35 -9.29 -6.15
CA MET A 67 -5.55 -7.94 -5.58
C MET A 67 -5.77 -6.81 -6.62
N LYS A 68 -5.01 -6.75 -7.72
CA LYS A 68 -5.21 -5.71 -8.76
C LYS A 68 -6.46 -5.97 -9.62
N ILE A 69 -6.83 -7.23 -9.78
CA ILE A 69 -8.01 -7.66 -10.55
C ILE A 69 -9.26 -7.46 -9.70
N ASP A 70 -9.23 -7.88 -8.44
CA ASP A 70 -10.28 -7.71 -7.44
C ASP A 70 -10.57 -6.23 -7.23
N PHE A 71 -9.52 -5.41 -7.04
CA PHE A 71 -9.69 -3.97 -6.88
C PHE A 71 -10.28 -3.30 -8.11
N PHE A 72 -9.84 -3.67 -9.31
CA PHE A 72 -10.44 -3.20 -10.56
C PHE A 72 -11.91 -3.61 -10.70
N ASN A 73 -12.24 -4.86 -10.36
CA ASN A 73 -13.60 -5.39 -10.39
C ASN A 73 -14.49 -4.70 -9.35
N THR A 74 -13.96 -4.39 -8.17
CA THR A 74 -14.64 -3.59 -7.15
C THR A 74 -14.99 -2.21 -7.69
N ILE A 75 -14.01 -1.47 -8.23
CA ILE A 75 -14.27 -0.14 -8.78
C ILE A 75 -15.34 -0.21 -9.88
N THR A 76 -15.26 -1.21 -10.75
CA THR A 76 -16.25 -1.42 -11.82
C THR A 76 -17.65 -1.69 -11.25
N THR A 77 -17.75 -2.60 -10.28
CA THR A 77 -19.01 -2.96 -9.61
C THR A 77 -19.63 -1.75 -8.91
N VAL A 78 -18.83 -0.98 -8.16
CA VAL A 78 -19.27 0.23 -7.47
C VAL A 78 -19.83 1.25 -8.46
N ILE A 79 -19.12 1.51 -9.55
CA ILE A 79 -19.57 2.45 -10.58
C ILE A 79 -20.88 1.98 -11.23
N GLU A 80 -21.00 0.70 -11.55
CA GLU A 80 -22.16 0.17 -12.29
C GLU A 80 -23.41 0.02 -11.42
N GLN A 81 -23.26 -0.47 -10.19
CA GLN A 81 -24.37 -0.74 -9.28
C GLN A 81 -24.77 0.47 -8.45
N LEU A 82 -23.78 1.17 -7.88
CA LEU A 82 -24.05 2.28 -6.97
C LEU A 82 -24.06 3.62 -7.67
N LYS A 83 -23.40 3.76 -8.83
CA LYS A 83 -23.33 5.02 -9.60
C LYS A 83 -23.00 6.24 -8.73
N PRO A 84 -21.94 6.19 -7.91
CA PRO A 84 -21.61 7.29 -7.02
C PRO A 84 -21.08 8.48 -7.81
N GLU A 85 -21.23 9.66 -7.23
CA GLU A 85 -20.56 10.88 -7.71
C GLU A 85 -19.06 10.82 -7.42
N ARG A 86 -18.70 10.20 -6.29
CA ARG A 86 -17.33 10.11 -5.79
C ARG A 86 -17.01 8.75 -5.17
N ILE A 87 -15.80 8.27 -5.41
CA ILE A 87 -15.21 7.13 -4.73
C ILE A 87 -13.99 7.63 -3.96
N ILE A 88 -13.96 7.39 -2.65
CA ILE A 88 -12.76 7.59 -1.83
C ILE A 88 -12.12 6.23 -1.62
N ILE A 89 -10.81 6.15 -1.84
CA ILE A 89 -10.02 4.93 -1.74
C ILE A 89 -8.98 5.09 -0.63
N GLU A 90 -9.06 4.25 0.40
CA GLU A 90 -7.99 4.08 1.38
C GLU A 90 -7.22 2.78 1.10
N PRO A 91 -6.03 2.84 0.50
CA PRO A 91 -5.18 1.66 0.42
C PRO A 91 -4.61 1.30 1.80
N THR A 92 -4.26 0.02 1.95
CA THR A 92 -3.44 -0.42 3.08
C THR A 92 -2.20 0.46 3.20
N GLY A 93 -1.71 0.71 4.42
CA GLY A 93 -0.60 1.65 4.70
C GLY A 93 0.75 1.35 4.02
N ILE A 94 0.83 0.30 3.20
CA ILE A 94 2.01 -0.19 2.46
C ILE A 94 1.67 -0.39 0.96
N GLY A 95 0.55 0.13 0.49
CA GLY A 95 0.22 0.17 -0.94
C GLY A 95 1.06 1.21 -1.68
N LEU A 96 1.45 0.89 -2.93
CA LEU A 96 2.03 1.86 -3.86
C LEU A 96 0.90 2.68 -4.47
N LEU A 97 0.99 4.01 -4.36
CA LEU A 97 0.01 4.95 -4.88
C LEU A 97 -0.01 4.90 -6.42
N SER A 98 1.16 4.77 -7.04
CA SER A 98 1.31 4.59 -8.49
C SER A 98 0.51 3.41 -9.04
N GLU A 99 0.51 2.26 -8.35
CA GLU A 99 -0.24 1.09 -8.80
C GLU A 99 -1.76 1.28 -8.78
N ILE A 100 -2.26 2.10 -7.84
CA ILE A 100 -3.70 2.39 -7.74
C ILE A 100 -4.09 3.35 -8.86
N ILE A 101 -3.25 4.37 -9.12
CA ILE A 101 -3.41 5.31 -10.23
C ILE A 101 -3.47 4.54 -11.56
N ASP A 102 -2.54 3.60 -11.77
CA ASP A 102 -2.51 2.74 -12.96
C ASP A 102 -3.82 1.97 -13.17
N ILE A 103 -4.40 1.43 -12.09
CA ILE A 103 -5.65 0.66 -12.16
C ILE A 103 -6.80 1.58 -12.56
N VAL A 104 -6.91 2.76 -11.94
CA VAL A 104 -7.98 3.74 -12.23
C VAL A 104 -7.87 4.26 -13.68
N ASN A 105 -6.65 4.41 -14.20
CA ASN A 105 -6.38 4.90 -15.55
C ASN A 105 -6.46 3.83 -16.64
N LYS A 106 -6.83 2.59 -16.32
CA LYS A 106 -7.04 1.53 -17.31
C LYS A 106 -8.09 1.93 -18.36
N GLN A 107 -7.88 1.48 -19.61
CA GLN A 107 -8.77 1.83 -20.74
C GLN A 107 -10.22 1.42 -20.49
N GLU A 108 -10.45 0.35 -19.75
CA GLU A 108 -11.76 -0.16 -19.39
C GLU A 108 -12.55 0.74 -18.43
N LEU A 109 -11.85 1.57 -17.64
CA LEU A 109 -12.43 2.58 -16.75
C LEU A 109 -12.48 3.98 -17.38
N LYS A 110 -11.85 4.15 -18.54
CA LYS A 110 -11.82 5.42 -19.27
C LYS A 110 -13.23 5.90 -19.59
N GLY A 111 -13.55 7.12 -19.16
CA GLY A 111 -14.87 7.73 -19.33
C GLY A 111 -15.93 7.27 -18.32
N LYS A 112 -15.64 6.25 -17.49
CA LYS A 112 -16.49 5.84 -16.36
C LYS A 112 -16.11 6.63 -15.10
N CYS A 113 -14.82 6.69 -14.79
CA CYS A 113 -14.26 7.44 -13.69
C CYS A 113 -12.95 8.14 -14.07
N SER A 114 -12.46 9.01 -13.19
CA SER A 114 -11.16 9.67 -13.32
C SER A 114 -10.54 9.94 -11.95
N VAL A 115 -9.22 9.83 -11.85
CA VAL A 115 -8.47 10.30 -10.68
C VAL A 115 -8.72 11.80 -10.51
N ASN A 116 -9.10 12.20 -9.30
CA ASN A 116 -9.48 13.56 -8.94
C ASN A 116 -8.49 14.16 -7.92
N SER A 117 -8.27 13.50 -6.78
CA SER A 117 -7.33 13.95 -5.75
C SER A 117 -6.43 12.81 -5.27
N LEU A 118 -5.15 13.12 -5.03
CA LEU A 118 -4.12 12.20 -4.57
C LEU A 118 -3.54 12.76 -3.28
N ILE A 119 -4.08 12.36 -2.14
CA ILE A 119 -3.70 12.90 -0.85
C ILE A 119 -2.83 11.88 -0.11
N THR A 120 -1.68 12.33 0.40
CA THR A 120 -0.86 11.52 1.32
C THR A 120 -0.81 12.19 2.68
N VAL A 121 -1.20 11.42 3.70
CA VAL A 121 -1.14 11.82 5.10
C VAL A 121 0.24 11.48 5.66
N ILE A 122 0.93 12.51 6.16
CA ILE A 122 2.28 12.42 6.72
C ILE A 122 2.21 12.59 8.23
N ASP A 123 2.64 11.59 9.00
CA ASP A 123 2.76 11.74 10.46
C ASP A 123 3.95 12.62 10.82
N SER A 124 3.71 13.85 11.27
CA SER A 124 4.80 14.79 11.56
C SER A 124 5.72 14.34 12.70
N ILE A 125 5.24 13.48 13.60
CA ILE A 125 6.05 12.96 14.72
C ILE A 125 7.04 11.92 14.20
N ASN A 126 6.59 11.07 13.28
CA ASN A 126 7.32 9.86 12.88
C ASN A 126 7.88 9.94 11.44
N TYR A 127 7.69 11.05 10.74
CA TYR A 127 7.98 11.19 9.31
C TYR A 127 9.40 10.74 8.92
N LEU A 128 10.42 11.27 9.60
CA LEU A 128 11.82 10.97 9.25
C LEU A 128 12.17 9.49 9.48
N GLU A 129 11.69 8.92 10.59
CA GLU A 129 11.90 7.49 10.88
C GLU A 129 11.15 6.60 9.88
N GLN A 130 9.93 6.96 9.50
CA GLN A 130 9.15 6.26 8.49
C GLN A 130 9.82 6.33 7.11
N LEU A 131 10.38 7.48 6.76
CA LEU A 131 11.11 7.66 5.50
C LEU A 131 12.37 6.79 5.45
N ASP A 132 13.17 6.78 6.51
CA ASP A 132 14.38 5.93 6.58
C ASP A 132 14.03 4.42 6.56
N GLY A 133 12.98 4.04 7.30
CA GLY A 133 12.54 2.66 7.43
C GLY A 133 11.88 2.11 6.16
N PHE A 134 10.98 2.88 5.55
CA PHE A 134 10.05 2.42 4.50
C PHE A 134 10.20 3.14 3.16
N GLY A 135 11.23 3.99 3.03
CA GLY A 135 11.71 4.71 1.84
C GLY A 135 10.86 4.54 0.60
N ASP A 136 11.04 3.45 -0.14
CA ASP A 136 10.36 3.25 -1.44
C ASP A 136 8.84 3.40 -1.42
N PHE A 137 8.16 2.82 -0.43
CA PHE A 137 6.70 2.89 -0.38
C PHE A 137 6.22 4.28 -0.01
N PHE A 138 6.93 4.91 0.93
CA PHE A 138 6.53 6.22 1.41
C PHE A 138 6.92 7.31 0.42
N GLU A 139 8.09 7.19 -0.21
CA GLU A 139 8.54 8.02 -1.33
C GLU A 139 7.59 7.90 -2.52
N ASP A 140 7.11 6.70 -2.87
CA ASP A 140 6.10 6.53 -3.93
C ASP A 140 4.79 7.28 -3.60
N GLN A 141 4.29 7.14 -2.37
CA GLN A 141 3.12 7.89 -1.92
C GLN A 141 3.37 9.40 -1.97
N ILE A 142 4.51 9.87 -1.43
CA ILE A 142 4.86 11.30 -1.38
C ILE A 142 5.05 11.87 -2.78
N THR A 143 5.74 11.17 -3.68
CA THR A 143 6.10 11.65 -5.03
C THR A 143 4.87 11.76 -5.92
N ASN A 144 3.92 10.83 -5.79
CA ASN A 144 2.71 10.80 -6.60
C ASN A 144 1.55 11.62 -6.01
N ALA A 145 1.68 12.13 -4.78
CA ALA A 145 0.66 12.96 -4.17
C ALA A 145 0.51 14.31 -4.89
N SER A 146 -0.73 14.77 -5.04
CA SER A 146 -1.04 16.16 -5.35
C SER A 146 -1.12 17.01 -4.08
N ILE A 147 -1.52 16.41 -2.96
CA ILE A 147 -1.62 17.08 -1.65
C ILE A 147 -0.92 16.23 -0.58
N LEU A 148 -0.01 16.85 0.17
CA LEU A 148 0.62 16.29 1.35
C LEU A 148 0.04 16.97 2.58
N ILE A 149 -0.59 16.19 3.45
CA ILE A 149 -1.20 16.71 4.68
C ILE A 149 -0.39 16.22 5.87
N LEU A 150 0.26 17.15 6.58
CA LEU A 150 1.00 16.86 7.81
C LEU A 150 0.00 16.71 8.95
N SER A 151 -0.04 15.53 9.56
CA SER A 151 -0.83 15.23 10.76
C SER A 151 -0.02 15.48 12.02
N LYS A 152 -0.72 15.61 13.15
CA LYS A 152 -0.09 15.70 14.49
C LYS A 152 0.88 16.87 14.65
N THR A 153 0.75 17.91 13.83
CA THR A 153 1.63 19.09 13.84
C THR A 153 1.60 19.84 15.16
N GLN A 154 0.50 19.74 15.93
CA GLN A 154 0.38 20.31 17.27
C GLN A 154 1.33 19.70 18.31
N PHE A 155 1.93 18.54 18.02
CA PHE A 155 2.84 17.84 18.92
C PHE A 155 4.32 17.99 18.52
N VAL A 156 4.59 18.76 17.47
CA VAL A 156 5.90 18.90 16.85
C VAL A 156 6.28 20.37 16.82
N ASN A 157 7.56 20.69 17.03
CA ASN A 157 7.98 22.10 17.05
C ASN A 157 8.17 22.66 15.63
N ASP A 158 8.20 23.99 15.51
CA ASP A 158 8.28 24.67 14.21
C ASP A 158 9.52 24.30 13.40
N ASP A 159 10.64 23.97 14.04
CA ASP A 159 11.88 23.63 13.33
C ASP A 159 11.85 22.20 12.77
N GLU A 160 11.27 21.26 13.51
CA GLU A 160 10.99 19.90 13.02
C GLU A 160 10.00 19.91 11.86
N ILE A 161 8.96 20.76 11.93
CA ILE A 161 8.02 20.96 10.82
C ILE A 161 8.74 21.54 9.59
N LYS A 162 9.60 22.55 9.76
CA LYS A 162 10.38 23.11 8.64
C LYS A 162 11.30 22.07 8.01
N ASN A 163 11.98 21.25 8.81
CA ASN A 163 12.84 20.18 8.33
C ASN A 163 12.04 19.14 7.53
N SER A 164 10.88 18.75 8.05
CA SER A 164 9.97 17.81 7.36
C SER A 164 9.50 18.38 6.03
N ILE A 165 9.09 19.66 5.98
CA ILE A 165 8.70 20.34 4.75
C ILE A 165 9.85 20.40 3.74
N SER A 166 11.07 20.70 4.19
CA SER A 166 12.25 20.73 3.32
C SER A 166 12.49 19.38 2.66
N SER A 167 12.48 18.30 3.46
CA SER A 167 12.61 16.93 2.96
C SER A 167 11.48 16.54 2.00
N LEU A 168 10.23 16.85 2.34
CA LEU A 168 9.08 16.60 1.46
C LEU A 168 9.20 17.35 0.12
N ARG A 169 9.78 18.55 0.11
CA ARG A 169 10.01 19.35 -1.11
C ARG A 169 11.12 18.80 -1.99
N GLU A 170 12.10 18.09 -1.41
CA GLU A 170 13.12 17.36 -2.17
C GLU A 170 12.50 16.18 -2.93
N LEU A 171 11.55 15.48 -2.30
CA LEU A 171 10.83 14.34 -2.90
C LEU A 171 9.74 14.79 -3.87
N ASN A 172 8.92 15.79 -3.49
CA ASN A 172 7.81 16.29 -4.29
C ASN A 172 7.78 17.83 -4.31
N LYS A 173 8.27 18.38 -5.43
CA LYS A 173 8.32 19.82 -5.69
C LYS A 173 6.96 20.43 -6.00
N LYS A 174 6.00 19.63 -6.48
CA LYS A 174 4.74 20.10 -7.05
C LYS A 174 3.58 20.04 -6.04
N ALA A 175 3.58 19.08 -5.12
CA ALA A 175 2.47 18.89 -4.19
C ALA A 175 2.15 20.13 -3.34
N PHE A 176 0.87 20.36 -3.11
CA PHE A 176 0.42 21.30 -2.08
C PHE A 176 0.68 20.71 -0.70
N ILE A 177 1.31 21.47 0.21
CA ILE A 177 1.61 20.99 1.57
C ILE A 177 0.72 21.73 2.56
N VAL A 178 -0.10 20.97 3.29
CA VAL A 178 -0.91 21.45 4.40
C VAL A 178 -0.20 21.13 5.71
N LYS A 179 0.18 22.18 6.46
CA LYS A 179 0.89 22.05 7.75
C LYS A 179 0.06 22.51 8.96
N ASP A 180 -1.08 23.12 8.70
CA ASP A 180 -1.95 23.63 9.76
C ASP A 180 -2.51 22.48 10.60
N ASN A 181 -2.73 22.75 11.89
CA ASN A 181 -3.41 21.79 12.75
C ASN A 181 -4.81 21.51 12.18
N TRP A 182 -5.13 20.23 11.98
CA TRP A 182 -6.38 19.78 11.37
C TRP A 182 -7.64 20.16 12.14
N ASP A 183 -7.50 20.49 13.42
CA ASP A 183 -8.61 21.00 14.22
C ASP A 183 -8.92 22.47 13.94
N ASN A 184 -8.00 23.18 13.26
CA ASN A 184 -8.19 24.55 12.80
C ASN A 184 -8.68 24.63 11.35
N LEU A 185 -8.70 23.50 10.62
CA LEU A 185 -9.23 23.44 9.26
C LEU A 185 -10.77 23.46 9.31
N SER A 186 -11.36 24.34 8.50
CA SER A 186 -12.80 24.52 8.35
C SER A 186 -13.41 23.46 7.42
N HIS A 187 -14.74 23.35 7.46
CA HIS A 187 -15.51 22.50 6.54
C HIS A 187 -15.21 22.83 5.07
N GLN A 188 -15.00 24.12 4.77
CA GLN A 188 -14.67 24.61 3.44
C GLN A 188 -13.29 24.15 2.98
N ASP A 189 -12.29 24.11 3.88
CA ASP A 189 -10.94 23.63 3.55
C ASP A 189 -10.98 22.14 3.12
N PHE A 190 -11.75 21.32 3.84
CA PHE A 190 -11.94 19.91 3.48
C PHE A 190 -12.70 19.73 2.17
N LYS A 191 -13.68 20.58 1.86
CA LYS A 191 -14.32 20.62 0.54
C LYS A 191 -13.31 20.90 -0.57
N GLU A 192 -12.42 21.85 -0.34
CA GLU A 192 -11.42 22.29 -1.33
C GLU A 192 -10.37 21.22 -1.63
N PHE A 193 -10.03 20.36 -0.66
CA PHE A 193 -9.10 19.24 -0.90
C PHE A 193 -9.55 18.26 -1.98
N LEU A 194 -10.88 18.12 -2.20
CA LEU A 194 -11.43 17.22 -3.21
C LEU A 194 -12.19 17.93 -4.35
N ASN A 195 -12.44 19.23 -4.25
CA ASN A 195 -13.12 20.03 -5.28
C ASN A 195 -12.22 21.05 -5.98
N GLY A 196 -11.03 21.32 -5.43
CA GLY A 196 -10.20 22.41 -5.91
C GLY A 196 -9.65 22.20 -7.31
N ASP A 197 -9.59 23.31 -8.06
CA ASP A 197 -8.71 23.52 -9.22
C ASP A 197 -7.22 23.54 -8.80
N LEU A 198 -6.79 22.62 -7.94
CA LEU A 198 -5.39 22.21 -7.86
C LEU A 198 -5.08 21.33 -9.08
N MET A 199 -5.38 21.84 -10.27
CA MET A 199 -4.77 21.41 -11.52
C MET A 199 -3.28 21.80 -11.45
N LEU A 200 -2.52 21.04 -10.67
CA LEU A 200 -1.30 20.52 -11.25
C LEU A 200 -1.80 19.70 -12.44
N ASP A 201 -1.35 20.03 -13.64
CA ASP A 201 -1.62 19.23 -14.83
C ASP A 201 -1.35 17.77 -14.44
N LEU A 202 -2.41 16.98 -14.23
CA LEU A 202 -2.27 15.56 -13.90
C LEU A 202 -1.51 14.89 -15.04
N ASP A 203 -1.67 15.39 -16.27
CA ASP A 203 -0.86 15.07 -17.43
C ASP A 203 0.63 15.45 -17.24
N GLU A 204 1.02 16.52 -16.55
CA GLU A 204 2.43 16.81 -16.23
C GLU A 204 3.01 15.91 -15.13
N ILE A 205 2.19 15.45 -14.17
CA ILE A 205 2.61 14.47 -13.16
C ILE A 205 2.79 13.10 -13.84
N LEU A 206 1.85 12.71 -14.70
CA LEU A 206 1.85 11.47 -15.48
C LEU A 206 2.89 11.50 -16.63
N HIS A 207 3.21 12.65 -17.21
CA HIS A 207 4.22 12.78 -18.27
C HIS A 207 5.67 12.79 -17.77
N LEU A 208 5.90 12.93 -16.46
CA LEU A 208 7.22 12.66 -15.87
C LEU A 208 7.58 11.16 -15.89
N GLU A 209 6.59 10.27 -16.10
CA GLU A 209 6.83 8.82 -16.25
C GLU A 209 7.61 8.44 -17.51
N ASN A 210 7.77 9.35 -18.48
CA ASN A 210 8.51 9.07 -19.72
C ASN A 210 9.94 9.64 -19.78
N GLN A 211 10.44 10.29 -18.73
CA GLN A 211 11.85 10.71 -18.66
C GLN A 211 12.62 10.27 -17.41
N HIS A 212 11.98 9.57 -16.48
CA HIS A 212 12.70 8.78 -15.49
C HIS A 212 12.58 7.29 -15.83
N ASN A 213 13.65 6.75 -16.40
CA ASN A 213 13.94 5.32 -16.30
C ASN A 213 14.05 4.95 -14.80
N LEU A 214 12.93 4.71 -14.11
CA LEU A 214 12.87 4.06 -12.79
C LEU A 214 13.06 2.53 -12.92
N LYS A 215 13.98 2.12 -13.80
CA LYS A 215 14.60 0.79 -13.75
C LYS A 215 15.94 0.90 -13.05
N LYS A 216 15.90 0.97 -11.71
CA LYS A 216 16.96 0.50 -10.81
C LYS A 216 16.47 0.64 -9.36
N GLY A 217 16.32 -0.48 -8.66
CA GLY A 217 16.20 -0.45 -7.19
C GLY A 217 15.57 -1.67 -6.54
N ILE A 218 14.48 -2.21 -7.10
CA ILE A 218 13.73 -3.29 -6.46
C ILE A 218 13.91 -4.60 -7.23
N ASP A 219 14.45 -5.58 -6.53
CA ASP A 219 14.61 -6.96 -6.95
C ASP A 219 13.52 -7.85 -6.33
N ASN A 220 13.18 -8.93 -7.02
CA ASN A 220 12.39 -10.01 -6.44
C ASN A 220 13.12 -11.37 -6.59
N VAL A 221 12.79 -12.27 -5.68
CA VAL A 221 13.22 -13.66 -5.63
C VAL A 221 11.98 -14.52 -5.43
N SER A 222 11.50 -15.11 -6.52
CA SER A 222 10.50 -16.17 -6.47
C SER A 222 11.19 -17.53 -6.50
N LEU A 223 10.72 -18.47 -5.69
CA LEU A 223 11.22 -19.84 -5.72
C LEU A 223 10.16 -20.86 -5.32
N GLU A 224 10.32 -22.07 -5.88
CA GLU A 224 9.62 -23.27 -5.47
C GLU A 224 10.54 -24.12 -4.58
N SER A 225 10.00 -24.68 -3.51
CA SER A 225 10.69 -25.57 -2.60
C SER A 225 9.83 -26.78 -2.26
N GLU A 226 10.44 -27.96 -2.37
CA GLU A 226 9.88 -29.23 -1.91
C GLU A 226 10.35 -29.59 -0.50
N ARG A 227 11.12 -28.71 0.15
CA ARG A 227 11.58 -28.91 1.52
C ARG A 227 10.40 -28.76 2.49
N GLU A 228 10.32 -29.67 3.45
CA GLU A 228 9.45 -29.54 4.63
C GLU A 228 10.14 -28.68 5.69
N PHE A 229 9.37 -27.77 6.30
CA PHE A 229 9.81 -26.85 7.33
C PHE A 229 9.03 -27.09 8.62
N THR A 230 9.66 -26.94 9.77
CA THR A 230 8.92 -26.66 11.01
C THR A 230 8.70 -25.16 11.14
N GLU A 231 7.72 -24.74 11.93
CA GLU A 231 7.47 -23.32 12.21
C GLU A 231 8.74 -22.65 12.76
N GLU A 232 9.44 -23.27 13.71
CA GLU A 232 10.72 -22.78 14.22
C GLU A 232 11.82 -22.63 13.15
N GLU A 233 11.88 -23.54 12.18
CA GLU A 233 12.87 -23.47 11.10
C GLU A 233 12.58 -22.30 10.17
N LEU A 234 11.30 -22.10 9.84
CA LEU A 234 10.85 -20.99 9.03
C LEU A 234 11.06 -19.66 9.77
N GLU A 235 10.75 -19.60 11.05
CA GLU A 235 10.99 -18.43 11.89
C GLU A 235 12.47 -18.02 11.88
N LYS A 236 13.39 -18.97 12.08
CA LYS A 236 14.84 -18.74 12.02
C LYS A 236 15.29 -18.21 10.65
N ILE A 237 14.59 -18.57 9.58
CA ILE A 237 14.85 -18.05 8.23
C ILE A 237 14.35 -16.60 8.11
N LEU A 238 13.12 -16.31 8.55
CA LEU A 238 12.53 -14.97 8.50
C LEU A 238 13.33 -13.97 9.36
N ILE A 239 13.82 -14.38 10.52
CA ILE A 239 14.75 -13.56 11.34
C ILE A 239 16.04 -13.24 10.57
N LYS A 240 16.59 -14.19 9.80
CA LYS A 240 17.80 -13.94 8.99
C LYS A 240 17.56 -12.94 7.88
N LEU A 241 16.36 -12.90 7.29
CA LEU A 241 16.00 -11.95 6.22
C LEU A 241 16.01 -10.48 6.70
N LYS A 242 16.00 -10.23 8.01
CA LYS A 242 16.22 -8.88 8.58
C LYS A 242 17.65 -8.39 8.40
N ASN A 243 18.60 -9.30 8.15
CA ASN A 243 20.01 -8.99 8.07
C ASN A 243 20.38 -8.48 6.66
N SER A 244 21.11 -7.35 6.60
CA SER A 244 21.57 -6.73 5.35
C SER A 244 22.43 -7.62 4.45
N LEU A 245 22.98 -8.73 4.97
CA LEU A 245 23.67 -9.76 4.20
C LEU A 245 22.82 -10.44 3.11
N TYR A 246 21.49 -10.29 3.17
CA TYR A 246 20.54 -10.81 2.18
C TYR A 246 19.95 -9.71 1.28
N GLY A 247 20.37 -8.46 1.45
CA GLY A 247 19.72 -7.27 0.88
C GLY A 247 18.64 -6.71 1.81
N LYS A 248 18.02 -5.58 1.44
CA LYS A 248 16.90 -5.00 2.20
C LYS A 248 15.61 -5.69 1.80
N VAL A 249 15.22 -6.75 2.52
CA VAL A 249 13.96 -7.45 2.29
C VAL A 249 12.79 -6.60 2.76
N LEU A 250 11.94 -6.18 1.83
CA LEU A 250 10.79 -5.31 2.07
C LEU A 250 9.51 -6.11 2.31
N ARG A 251 9.32 -7.17 1.52
CA ARG A 251 8.14 -8.04 1.60
C ARG A 251 8.53 -9.48 1.30
N GLY A 252 7.89 -10.42 1.96
CA GLY A 252 7.98 -11.83 1.65
C GLY A 252 6.61 -12.46 1.85
N LYS A 253 6.21 -13.33 0.93
CA LYS A 253 5.04 -14.17 1.12
C LYS A 253 5.35 -15.55 0.59
N GLY A 254 4.96 -16.58 1.31
CA GLY A 254 5.09 -17.93 0.80
C GLY A 254 4.24 -18.94 1.53
N PHE A 255 3.88 -19.97 0.79
CA PHE A 255 3.25 -21.19 1.28
C PHE A 255 4.29 -22.29 1.16
N LEU A 256 4.63 -22.95 2.25
CA LEU A 256 5.71 -23.92 2.32
C LEU A 256 5.18 -25.22 2.90
N LYS A 257 5.76 -26.34 2.48
CA LYS A 257 5.42 -27.62 3.09
C LYS A 257 5.85 -27.62 4.54
N GLY A 258 4.95 -27.98 5.44
CA GLY A 258 5.27 -28.11 6.85
C GLY A 258 5.43 -29.57 7.26
N ALA A 259 6.16 -29.81 8.35
CA ALA A 259 6.39 -31.17 8.85
C ALA A 259 5.13 -31.82 9.44
N GLU A 260 4.20 -31.01 9.96
CA GLU A 260 2.93 -31.46 10.53
C GLU A 260 1.74 -30.95 9.71
N GLN A 261 1.71 -29.63 9.46
CA GLN A 261 0.74 -28.94 8.62
C GLN A 261 1.47 -27.92 7.75
N ASP A 262 1.02 -27.72 6.51
CA ASP A 262 1.62 -26.74 5.60
C ASP A 262 1.59 -25.34 6.22
N LEU A 263 2.59 -24.51 5.91
CA LEU A 263 2.82 -23.22 6.56
C LEU A 263 2.68 -22.08 5.56
N GLU A 264 1.92 -21.05 5.91
CA GLU A 264 1.95 -19.75 5.24
C GLU A 264 2.78 -18.78 6.07
N PHE A 265 3.61 -17.97 5.40
CA PHE A 265 4.22 -16.82 6.05
C PHE A 265 3.95 -15.53 5.28
N ASN A 266 3.77 -14.46 6.05
CA ASN A 266 3.76 -13.10 5.58
C ASN A 266 4.89 -12.35 6.29
N TYR A 267 5.78 -11.73 5.51
CA TYR A 267 6.92 -10.96 5.98
C TYR A 267 6.82 -9.55 5.43
N VAL A 268 6.91 -8.55 6.29
CA VAL A 268 6.83 -7.13 5.93
C VAL A 268 7.86 -6.36 6.74
N ASN A 269 8.87 -5.83 6.06
CA ASN A 269 9.95 -4.99 6.60
C ASN A 269 10.50 -5.44 7.97
N GLY A 270 10.76 -6.74 8.13
CA GLY A 270 11.33 -7.30 9.35
C GLY A 270 10.34 -7.74 10.42
N GLN A 271 9.04 -7.57 10.20
CA GLN A 271 7.99 -8.27 10.93
C GLN A 271 7.52 -9.47 10.11
N TYR A 272 7.07 -10.52 10.79
CA TYR A 272 6.48 -11.68 10.13
C TYR A 272 5.40 -12.32 10.97
N VAL A 273 4.50 -13.01 10.27
CA VAL A 273 3.49 -13.91 10.83
C VAL A 273 3.66 -15.25 10.10
N ILE A 274 3.57 -16.34 10.85
CA ILE A 274 3.51 -17.71 10.33
C ILE A 274 2.18 -18.30 10.80
N GLU A 275 1.44 -18.90 9.89
CA GLU A 275 0.12 -19.49 10.12
C GLU A 275 0.04 -20.83 9.39
N ASP A 276 -0.95 -21.64 9.76
CA ASP A 276 -1.26 -22.86 9.04
C ASP A 276 -1.85 -22.54 7.66
N SER A 277 -1.34 -23.22 6.63
CA SER A 277 -1.77 -23.07 5.24
C SER A 277 -2.78 -24.14 4.86
N GLU A 278 -3.91 -23.72 4.29
CA GLU A 278 -4.89 -24.60 3.64
C GLU A 278 -4.53 -24.93 2.18
N ILE A 279 -3.47 -24.30 1.65
CA ILE A 279 -3.04 -24.47 0.26
C ILE A 279 -2.13 -25.69 0.13
N GLU A 280 -2.69 -26.78 -0.41
CA GLU A 280 -1.94 -28.00 -0.73
C GLU A 280 -1.12 -27.85 -2.02
N GLY A 281 0.16 -28.23 -2.00
CA GLY A 281 0.98 -28.27 -3.21
C GLY A 281 2.48 -28.18 -2.99
N ASN A 282 3.22 -27.84 -4.04
CA ASN A 282 4.65 -27.54 -3.93
C ASN A 282 4.83 -26.16 -3.30
N GLY A 283 5.70 -26.06 -2.29
CA GLY A 283 5.94 -24.81 -1.60
C GLY A 283 6.43 -23.72 -2.54
N ARG A 284 5.86 -22.52 -2.44
CA ARG A 284 6.15 -21.34 -3.27
C ARG A 284 6.34 -20.15 -2.38
N MET A 285 7.32 -19.32 -2.70
CA MET A 285 7.45 -18.01 -2.08
C MET A 285 7.90 -16.95 -3.07
N CYS A 286 7.62 -15.70 -2.72
CA CYS A 286 8.15 -14.51 -3.35
C CYS A 286 8.71 -13.59 -2.27
N ILE A 287 9.96 -13.16 -2.43
CA ILE A 287 10.62 -12.18 -1.58
C ILE A 287 10.98 -10.97 -2.44
N ILE A 288 10.58 -9.79 -2.01
CA ILE A 288 10.74 -8.50 -2.71
C ILE A 288 11.60 -7.59 -1.83
N GLY A 289 12.55 -6.89 -2.43
CA GLY A 289 13.42 -5.97 -1.69
C GLY A 289 14.49 -5.32 -2.55
N LYS A 290 15.35 -4.51 -1.94
CA LYS A 290 16.45 -3.82 -2.63
C LYS A 290 17.76 -4.58 -2.48
N ASP A 291 18.56 -4.59 -3.54
CA ASP A 291 19.90 -5.21 -3.57
C ASP A 291 19.91 -6.64 -3.02
N LEU A 292 18.90 -7.44 -3.39
CA LEU A 292 18.71 -8.77 -2.85
C LEU A 292 19.84 -9.71 -3.28
N ASP A 293 20.48 -10.37 -2.32
CA ASP A 293 21.35 -11.51 -2.62
C ASP A 293 20.50 -12.75 -2.92
N LYS A 294 20.05 -12.83 -4.18
CA LYS A 294 19.14 -13.87 -4.67
C LYS A 294 19.69 -15.28 -4.44
N SER A 295 21.00 -15.45 -4.49
CA SER A 295 21.65 -16.75 -4.29
C SER A 295 21.59 -17.18 -2.83
N ARG A 296 21.91 -16.27 -1.89
CA ARG A 296 21.84 -16.53 -0.45
C ARG A 296 20.40 -16.75 0.02
N ILE A 297 19.46 -15.96 -0.47
CA ILE A 297 18.03 -16.13 -0.15
C ILE A 297 17.56 -17.51 -0.61
N LYS A 298 17.83 -17.90 -1.87
CA LYS A 298 17.47 -19.24 -2.37
C LYS A 298 18.07 -20.38 -1.55
N LEU A 299 19.27 -20.20 -0.97
CA LEU A 299 19.91 -21.21 -0.13
C LEU A 299 19.23 -21.41 1.22
N LEU A 300 18.57 -20.39 1.77
CA LEU A 300 17.83 -20.53 3.03
C LEU A 300 16.69 -21.54 2.92
N PHE A 301 16.07 -21.60 1.74
CA PHE A 301 14.87 -22.38 1.49
C PHE A 301 15.10 -23.65 0.65
N LYS A 302 16.33 -23.93 0.22
CA LYS A 302 16.69 -25.17 -0.45
C LYS A 302 17.07 -26.27 0.53
N ASN A 303 16.86 -27.53 0.13
CA ASN A 303 17.30 -28.71 0.87
C ASN A 303 18.84 -28.70 1.06
N ARG A 304 19.31 -28.85 2.31
CA ARG A 304 20.73 -28.95 2.65
C ARG A 304 21.41 -30.23 2.10
N LEU A 305 20.65 -31.17 1.55
CA LEU A 305 21.15 -32.46 1.07
C LEU A 305 21.16 -32.51 -0.45
N GLY A 306 22.24 -32.00 -1.04
CA GLY A 306 22.75 -32.59 -2.28
C GLY A 306 23.22 -34.01 -1.99
N LYS A 307 22.35 -35.01 -2.12
CA LYS A 307 22.83 -36.39 -2.27
C LYS A 307 23.52 -36.50 -3.62
N VAL A 308 24.85 -36.43 -3.61
CA VAL A 308 25.67 -36.93 -4.70
C VAL A 308 25.41 -38.44 -4.80
N LYS A 309 24.54 -38.87 -5.74
CA LYS A 309 24.57 -40.25 -6.21
C LYS A 309 25.84 -40.40 -7.06
N ARG A 310 26.90 -40.89 -6.42
CA ARG A 310 28.07 -41.42 -7.11
C ARG A 310 27.61 -42.61 -7.94
N TRP A 311 27.81 -42.55 -9.25
CA TRP A 311 27.58 -43.68 -10.15
C TRP A 311 28.50 -44.85 -9.78
N LYS A 312 27.93 -46.04 -9.70
CA LYS A 312 28.59 -47.31 -10.03
C LYS A 312 27.68 -48.04 -11.01
#